data_AF-A0A1V5N1T3-F1
#
_entry.id   AF-A0A1V5N1T3-F1
#
_cell.length_a   1.000
_cell.length_b   1.000
_cell.length_c   1.000
_cell.angle_alpha   90.00
_cell.angle_beta   90.00
_cell.angle_gamma   90.00
#
_symmetry.space_group_name_H-M   'P 1'
#
loop_
_entity.id
_entity.type
_entity.pdbx_description
1 polymer ?
#
loop_
_entity_poly.entity_id
_entity_poly.type
_entity_poly.pdbx_seq_one_letter_code
_entity_poly.pdbx_strand_id
1 'polypeptide(L)' 'MKRLADTKTQTRKNLYERWQNVDTLFDLSDTTRLEYKHVLLIDDVLTSGSTLEACGKAVLKAEGAKVSFFTLCRA' A
#
# COMPACT_ATOMS: atom_id res chain seq x y z
N MET A 1 4.56 1.41 10.01
CA MET A 1 3.59 0.66 9.17
C MET A 1 3.35 -0.68 9.85
N LYS A 2 2.11 -0.94 10.28
CA LYS A 2 1.76 -2.19 10.96
C LYS A 2 0.79 -2.95 10.05
N ARG A 3 1.08 -4.21 9.73
CA ARG A 3 0.17 -5.07 8.96
C ARG A 3 -0.96 -5.52 9.89
N LEU A 4 -2.21 -5.38 9.43
CA LEU A 4 -3.39 -5.67 10.25
C LEU A 4 -3.93 -7.10 10.07
N ALA A 5 -3.48 -7.87 9.06
CA ALA A 5 -3.88 -9.27 8.88
C ALA A 5 -2.87 -10.09 8.04
N ASP A 6 -2.65 -11.35 8.42
CA ASP A 6 -1.98 -12.38 7.60
C ASP A 6 -3.01 -13.08 6.71
N THR A 7 -3.01 -12.80 5.40
CA THR A 7 -3.88 -13.50 4.44
C THR A 7 -3.16 -14.71 3.84
N LYS A 8 -3.62 -15.91 4.21
CA LYS A 8 -3.22 -17.18 3.57
C LYS A 8 -3.47 -17.11 2.05
N THR A 9 -2.48 -17.59 1.31
CA THR A 9 -2.40 -17.86 -0.14
C THR A 9 -3.58 -17.42 -1.00
N GLN A 10 -3.25 -16.51 -1.91
CA GLN A 10 -4.02 -16.00 -3.03
C GLN A 10 -4.48 -17.12 -3.97
N THR A 11 -5.61 -17.77 -3.65
CA THR A 11 -6.35 -18.55 -4.64
C THR A 11 -7.83 -18.53 -4.27
N ARG A 12 -8.64 -17.88 -5.12
CA ARG A 12 -10.11 -17.98 -5.18
C ARG A 12 -10.95 -17.28 -4.09
N LYS A 13 -10.81 -15.96 -3.86
CA LYS A 13 -11.90 -15.18 -3.23
C LYS A 13 -12.11 -13.81 -3.89
N ASN A 14 -13.40 -13.52 -4.12
CA ASN A 14 -14.03 -12.54 -4.99
C ASN A 14 -13.34 -11.17 -5.10
N LEU A 15 -13.21 -10.68 -6.34
CA LEU A 15 -12.73 -9.33 -6.69
C LEU A 15 -13.46 -8.23 -5.89
N TYR A 16 -14.75 -8.43 -5.58
CA TYR A 16 -15.59 -7.43 -4.93
C TYR A 16 -15.38 -7.34 -3.41
N GLU A 17 -15.15 -8.47 -2.74
CA GLU A 17 -14.85 -8.50 -1.29
C GLU A 17 -13.43 -8.00 -0.97
N ARG A 18 -12.55 -7.94 -1.99
CA ARG A 18 -11.23 -7.31 -1.86
C ARG A 18 -11.32 -5.81 -1.81
N TRP A 19 -12.11 -5.17 -2.66
CA TRP A 19 -12.14 -3.70 -2.74
C TRP A 19 -12.49 -3.02 -1.42
N GLN A 20 -13.35 -3.63 -0.60
CA GLN A 20 -13.66 -3.12 0.75
C GLN A 20 -12.59 -3.44 1.81
N ASN A 21 -11.71 -4.42 1.59
CA ASN A 21 -10.70 -4.87 2.57
C ASN A 21 -9.25 -4.48 2.22
N VAL A 22 -8.94 -4.03 1.00
CA VAL A 22 -7.59 -3.49 0.68
C VAL A 22 -7.36 -2.10 1.28
N ASP A 23 -8.42 -1.34 1.56
CA ASP A 23 -8.31 -0.04 2.22
C ASP A 23 -7.81 -0.16 3.68
N THR A 24 -7.83 -1.38 4.23
CA THR A 24 -7.48 -1.70 5.62
C THR A 24 -6.24 -2.57 5.80
N LEU A 25 -5.51 -2.94 4.74
CA LEU A 25 -4.29 -3.77 4.88
C LEU A 25 -3.08 -2.98 5.39
N PHE A 26 -3.02 -1.68 5.09
CA PHE A 26 -1.92 -0.81 5.47
C PHE A 26 -2.48 0.50 6.01
N ASP A 27 -2.12 0.84 7.25
CA ASP A 27 -2.45 2.12 7.84
C ASP A 27 -1.23 2.75 8.52
N LEU A 28 -1.22 4.07 8.56
CA LEU A 28 -0.21 4.84 9.27
C LEU A 28 -0.67 5.04 10.71
N SER A 29 0.09 4.53 11.67
CA SER A 29 -0.16 4.77 13.09
C SER A 29 -0.01 6.24 13.50
N ASP A 30 0.71 7.01 12.69
CA ASP A 30 0.97 8.43 12.89
C ASP A 30 1.25 9.08 11.53
N THR A 31 0.32 9.93 11.07
CA THR A 31 0.40 10.65 9.79
C THR A 31 1.28 11.89 9.85
N THR A 32 1.49 12.46 11.04
CA THR A 32 2.22 13.73 11.22
C THR A 32 3.66 13.66 10.74
N ARG A 33 4.25 12.46 10.82
CA ARG A 33 5.63 12.19 10.37
C ARG A 33 5.82 12.31 8.86
N LEU A 34 4.75 12.24 8.10
CA LEU A 34 4.77 12.28 6.63
C LEU A 34 4.16 13.55 6.05
N GLU A 35 3.71 14.48 6.90
CA GLU A 35 3.18 15.77 6.44
C GLU A 35 4.23 16.53 5.63
N TYR A 36 3.80 17.00 4.45
CA TYR A 36 4.63 17.73 3.49
C TYR A 36 5.91 16.98 3.07
N LYS A 37 5.94 15.64 3.22
CA LYS A 37 7.07 14.80 2.79
C LYS A 37 6.80 14.17 1.43
N HIS A 38 7.88 13.88 0.71
CA HIS A 38 7.84 13.06 -0.49
C HIS A 38 8.47 11.70 -0.18
N VAL A 39 7.65 10.64 -0.23
CA VAL A 39 8.03 9.27 0.10
C VAL A 39 8.24 8.46 -1.17
N LEU A 40 9.34 7.72 -1.24
CA LEU A 40 9.59 6.71 -2.26
C LEU A 40 9.24 5.33 -1.70
N LEU A 41 8.22 4.68 -2.26
CA LEU A 41 7.88 3.30 -1.97
C LEU A 41 8.67 2.39 -2.90
N ILE A 42 9.43 1.46 -2.32
CA ILE A 42 10.30 0.53 -3.03
C ILE A 42 9.77 -0.89 -2.79
N ASP A 43 9.58 -1.65 -3.87
CA ASP A 43 9.19 -3.05 -3.83
C ASP A 43 10.09 -3.88 -4.77
N ASP A 44 10.22 -5.19 -4.51
CA ASP A 44 11.05 -6.09 -5.31
C ASP A 44 10.28 -6.78 -6.44
N VAL A 45 8.95 -6.85 -6.35
CA VAL A 45 8.12 -7.45 -7.40
C VAL A 45 6.82 -6.69 -7.64
N LEU A 46 6.53 -6.36 -8.91
CA LEU A 46 5.24 -5.80 -9.30
C LEU A 46 4.40 -6.90 -9.96
N THR A 47 3.33 -7.32 -9.30
CA THR A 47 2.36 -8.27 -9.86
C THR A 47 1.08 -7.55 -10.30
N SER A 48 0.11 -7.36 -9.39
CA SER A 48 -1.12 -6.60 -9.67
C SER A 48 -1.04 -5.12 -9.28
N GLY A 49 0.06 -4.70 -8.64
CA GLY A 49 0.21 -3.34 -8.08
C GLY A 49 -0.65 -3.05 -6.85
N SER A 50 -1.52 -3.97 -6.42
CA SER A 50 -2.49 -3.73 -5.33
C SER A 50 -1.83 -3.43 -3.98
N THR A 51 -0.65 -4.00 -3.71
CA THR A 51 0.13 -3.72 -2.50
C THR A 51 0.67 -2.29 -2.49
N LEU A 52 1.31 -1.86 -3.58
CA LEU A 52 1.83 -0.50 -3.71
C LEU A 52 0.71 0.54 -3.68
N GLU A 53 -0.42 0.25 -4.32
CA GLU A 53 -1.60 1.12 -4.29
C GLU A 53 -2.11 1.33 -2.86
N ALA A 54 -2.30 0.25 -2.08
CA ALA A 54 -2.77 0.35 -0.71
C ALA A 54 -1.77 1.13 0.19
N CYS A 55 -0.46 0.88 0.04
CA CYS A 55 0.57 1.64 0.74
C CYS A 55 0.59 3.12 0.34
N GLY A 56 0.44 3.43 -0.95
CA GLY A 56 0.38 4.80 -1.46
C GLY A 56 -0.83 5.57 -0.91
N LYS A 57 -2.01 4.94 -0.91
CA LYS A 57 -3.23 5.51 -0.31
C LYS A 57 -3.03 5.83 1.17
N ALA A 58 -2.40 4.93 1.92
CA ALA A 58 -2.09 5.18 3.33
C ALA A 58 -1.16 6.39 3.51
N VAL A 59 -0.11 6.53 2.70
CA VAL A 59 0.80 7.69 2.72
C VAL A 59 0.09 9.00 2.41
N LEU A 60 -0.79 8.99 1.41
CA LEU A 60 -1.53 10.18 0.97
C LEU A 60 -2.61 10.65 1.96
N LYS A 61 -2.89 9.89 3.04
CA LYS A 61 -3.71 10.39 4.16
C LYS A 61 -3.02 11.51 4.94
N ALA A 62 -1.68 11.62 4.86
CA ALA A 62 -0.94 12.71 5.50
C ALA A 62 -1.02 13.99 4.66
N GLU A 63 -1.21 15.13 5.32
CA GLU A 63 -1.38 16.42 4.66
C GLU A 63 -0.16 16.80 3.82
N GLY A 64 -0.38 17.18 2.56
CA GLY A 64 0.69 17.62 1.67
C GLY A 64 1.72 16.53 1.30
N ALA A 65 1.49 15.28 1.68
CA ALA A 65 2.38 14.18 1.35
C ALA A 65 2.35 13.87 -0.15
N LYS A 66 3.50 13.46 -0.69
CA LYS A 66 3.68 12.98 -2.07
C LYS A 66 4.23 11.57 -2.04
N VAL A 67 3.89 10.77 -3.03
CA VAL A 67 4.39 9.41 -3.17
C VAL A 67 4.94 9.15 -4.56
N SER A 68 6.08 8.48 -4.63
CA SER A 68 6.64 7.89 -5.85
C SER A 68 6.85 6.40 -5.63
N PHE A 69 6.86 5.64 -6.73
CA PHE A 69 7.02 4.19 -6.70
C PHE A 69 8.26 3.78 -7.49
N PHE A 70 9.01 2.83 -6.96
CA PHE A 70 10.11 2.17 -7.65
C PHE A 70 10.01 0.66 -7.43
N THR A 71 10.07 -0.12 -8.51
CA THR A 71 10.04 -1.57 -8.41
C THR A 71 11.11 -2.19 -9.29
N LEU A 72 11.88 -3.10 -8.73
CA LEU A 72 12.90 -3.86 -9.43
C LEU A 72 12.31 -5.18 -9.97
N CYS A 73 11.49 -5.12 -11.02
CA CYS A 73 10.94 -6.32 -11.64
C CYS A 73 11.72 -6.77 -12.88
N ARG A 74 11.82 -8.09 -13.06
CA ARG A 74 12.30 -8.69 -14.31
C ARG A 74 11.11 -8.88 -15.26
N ALA A 75 11.29 -8.49 -16.52
CA ALA A 75 10.33 -8.78 -17.59
C ALA A 75 10.25 -10.28 -17.89
#